data_AF-A0A2R6MER1-F1
#
_entry.id   AF-A0A2R6MER1-F1
#
_cell.length_a   1.000
_cell.length_b   1.000
_cell.length_c   1.000
_cell.angle_alpha   90.00
_cell.angle_beta   90.00
_cell.angle_gamma   90.00
#
_symmetry.space_group_name_H-M   'P 1'
#
loop_
_entity.id
_entity.type
_entity.pdbx_description
1 polymer ?
#
loop_
_entity_poly.entity_id
_entity_poly.type
_entity_poly.pdbx_seq_one_letter_code
_entity_poly.pdbx_strand_id
1 'polypeptide(L)'
;MSEQHTLTGNPTASDRQYQIFYREIKSDDLKLTVEAFEGEDAAKIDGLLEDIFTTTSGDHTLADLETTRYFNRWVRQALNTAETLNEAESPRGDIQSVAEDLAENFSEDMKTRAKSAGKYVVLIIGAGRLIICHSYTGKRALTTDMEVIEELLSADNIDKYADFTRSDDGEIIVSHYDKYDTKSFIDWLGIPGDEIVFDVKGDVKIYSEIGGDIETIFELSRDDVVEKLINSDEYRLTRDLFETPDPDSPNYRVDYIRWGNQTYSNAEEFKQEVLTTHYELQYYEEQFKDLREDLDASLRDRVIDKEEKVIEREGDTETIRVRKSHDDFNITFANKHIDLGARWRKELAADVLTRDCRFSVAHPGDTVIDSPYEIGSLRVYNEIGVSDETVADLRDLVAAVEDLSTSNHGRLLRYVVFKLLSEQSTGAIQYFFGDIADECANTYARTVDEGTRFTIQEQGPASIEMKAGEWFMKENGELEDYMVDKFSNGVGLLLGGFDENSGKVKSIQKNRFPYERLDSLETTVENQLDDAMLRIIPVQIQSGDLTVAAVKISE
;
A
#
# COMPACT_ATOMS: atom_id res chain seq x y z
N MET A 1 -11.29 5.92 -54.23
CA MET A 1 -11.32 7.10 -53.35
C MET A 1 -12.53 6.92 -52.46
N SER A 2 -12.29 6.50 -51.22
CA SER A 2 -13.33 6.26 -50.22
C SER A 2 -13.50 7.52 -49.41
N GLU A 3 -14.67 8.14 -49.50
CA GLU A 3 -15.07 9.20 -48.58
C GLU A 3 -15.46 8.56 -47.24
N GLN A 4 -14.73 8.92 -46.19
CA GLN A 4 -15.07 8.65 -44.81
C GLN A 4 -16.31 9.48 -44.45
N HIS A 5 -17.37 8.82 -44.02
CA HIS A 5 -18.49 9.46 -43.34
C HIS A 5 -18.16 9.57 -41.85
N THR A 6 -17.83 10.78 -41.37
CA THR A 6 -17.89 11.14 -39.96
C THR A 6 -19.34 11.46 -39.61
N LEU A 7 -19.97 10.60 -38.82
CA LEU A 7 -21.26 10.84 -38.18
C LEU A 7 -21.04 11.64 -36.88
N THR A 8 -20.54 12.86 -36.98
CA THR A 8 -20.68 13.86 -35.91
C THR A 8 -21.90 14.71 -36.25
N GLY A 9 -23.08 14.16 -36.00
CA GLY A 9 -24.29 14.97 -35.97
C GLY A 9 -24.29 15.76 -34.66
N ASN A 10 -23.61 16.90 -34.63
CA ASN A 10 -23.86 17.88 -33.57
C ASN A 10 -25.34 18.28 -33.69
N PRO A 11 -26.18 18.04 -32.66
CA PRO A 11 -27.53 18.60 -32.68
C PRO A 11 -27.38 20.12 -32.82
N THR A 12 -28.04 20.68 -33.83
CA THR A 12 -28.07 22.11 -34.04
C THR A 12 -28.57 22.80 -32.77
N ALA A 13 -27.97 23.93 -32.39
CA ALA A 13 -28.29 24.67 -31.15
C ALA A 13 -29.79 25.00 -30.96
N SER A 14 -30.63 24.79 -31.98
CA SER A 14 -32.09 24.94 -31.93
C SER A 14 -32.84 23.86 -31.14
N ASP A 15 -32.22 22.70 -30.88
CA ASP A 15 -32.93 21.52 -30.35
C ASP A 15 -32.49 21.15 -28.91
N ARG A 16 -31.60 21.94 -28.29
CA ARG A 16 -31.11 21.69 -26.93
C ARG A 16 -32.14 22.13 -25.89
N GLN A 17 -32.35 21.26 -24.88
CA GLN A 17 -33.20 21.53 -23.73
C GLN A 17 -32.45 21.25 -22.43
N TYR A 18 -32.61 22.13 -21.45
CA TYR A 18 -32.10 21.98 -20.09
C TYR A 18 -33.23 22.05 -19.08
N GLN A 19 -33.15 21.21 -18.06
CA GLN A 19 -33.93 21.34 -16.83
C GLN A 19 -32.98 21.67 -15.70
N ILE A 20 -33.21 22.81 -15.07
CA ILE A 20 -32.40 23.30 -13.97
C ILE A 20 -33.23 23.24 -12.70
N PHE A 21 -32.69 22.53 -11.72
CA PHE A 21 -33.26 22.39 -10.40
C PHE A 21 -32.37 23.13 -9.41
N TYR A 22 -32.94 23.98 -8.58
CA TYR A 22 -32.13 24.68 -7.58
C TYR A 22 -32.89 24.99 -6.30
N ARG A 23 -32.16 25.08 -5.19
CA ARG A 23 -32.66 25.60 -3.92
C ARG A 23 -31.54 26.19 -3.08
N GLU A 24 -31.90 27.10 -2.18
CA GLU A 24 -30.99 27.54 -1.13
C GLU A 24 -30.81 26.39 -0.11
N ILE A 25 -29.56 26.06 0.24
CA ILE A 25 -29.23 24.92 1.11
C ILE A 25 -29.84 25.06 2.52
N LYS A 26 -30.06 26.31 2.97
CA LYS A 26 -30.67 26.64 4.26
C LYS A 26 -32.12 27.14 4.16
N SER A 27 -32.83 26.77 3.10
CA SER A 27 -34.25 27.09 2.95
C SER A 27 -35.10 26.29 3.94
N ASP A 28 -36.14 26.93 4.49
CA ASP A 28 -37.20 26.24 5.25
C ASP A 28 -38.09 25.38 4.33
N ASP A 29 -38.07 25.65 3.02
CA ASP A 29 -38.71 24.84 1.97
C ASP A 29 -37.66 23.94 1.31
N LEU A 30 -37.82 22.63 1.48
CA LEU A 30 -36.91 21.61 0.93
C LEU A 30 -37.15 21.33 -0.55
N LYS A 31 -38.24 21.84 -1.14
CA LYS A 31 -38.57 21.61 -2.55
C LYS A 31 -37.60 22.34 -3.47
N LEU A 32 -37.19 21.66 -4.53
CA LEU A 32 -36.42 22.29 -5.61
C LEU A 32 -37.34 23.18 -6.44
N THR A 33 -36.83 24.36 -6.77
CA THR A 33 -37.37 25.15 -7.88
C THR A 33 -36.95 24.48 -9.17
N VAL A 34 -37.87 24.36 -10.13
CA VAL A 34 -37.63 23.67 -11.41
C VAL A 34 -37.95 24.62 -12.54
N GLU A 35 -36.97 24.83 -13.41
CA GLU A 35 -37.09 25.68 -14.59
C GLU A 35 -36.61 24.92 -15.83
N ALA A 36 -37.35 25.07 -16.93
CA ALA A 36 -37.04 24.45 -18.21
C ALA A 36 -36.61 25.53 -19.20
N PHE A 37 -35.46 25.31 -19.86
CA PHE A 37 -34.86 26.24 -20.81
C PHE A 37 -34.71 25.55 -22.17
N GLU A 38 -35.15 26.25 -23.22
CA GLU A 38 -35.15 25.77 -24.60
C GLU A 38 -34.71 26.90 -25.54
N GLY A 39 -34.21 26.56 -26.74
CA GLY A 39 -33.90 27.53 -27.78
C GLY A 39 -32.80 28.53 -27.39
N GLU A 40 -33.07 29.84 -27.50
CA GLU A 40 -32.07 30.88 -27.22
C GLU A 40 -31.57 30.87 -25.76
N ASP A 41 -32.44 30.54 -24.79
CA ASP A 41 -32.02 30.48 -23.40
C ASP A 41 -31.16 29.24 -23.11
N ALA A 42 -31.44 28.09 -23.76
CA ALA A 42 -30.57 26.91 -23.68
C ALA A 42 -29.16 27.20 -24.24
N ALA A 43 -29.06 27.97 -25.33
CA ALA A 43 -27.77 28.38 -25.89
C ALA A 43 -26.99 29.33 -24.96
N LYS A 44 -27.68 30.14 -24.13
CA LYS A 44 -27.02 30.93 -23.09
C LYS A 44 -26.50 30.06 -21.96
N ILE A 45 -27.26 29.03 -21.55
CA ILE A 45 -26.79 28.05 -20.55
C ILE A 45 -25.52 27.36 -21.06
N ASP A 46 -25.46 26.97 -22.33
CA ASP A 46 -24.23 26.41 -22.92
C ASP A 46 -23.03 27.34 -22.74
N GLY A 47 -23.19 28.64 -23.00
CA GLY A 47 -22.12 29.62 -22.81
C GLY A 47 -21.67 29.75 -21.35
N LEU A 48 -22.61 29.76 -20.40
CA LEU A 48 -22.29 29.77 -18.96
C LEU A 48 -21.54 28.50 -18.53
N LEU A 49 -21.97 27.36 -19.05
CA LEU A 49 -21.33 26.07 -18.78
C LEU A 49 -19.92 25.99 -19.39
N GLU A 50 -19.72 26.48 -20.61
CA GLU A 50 -18.40 26.58 -21.23
C GLU A 50 -17.43 27.40 -20.37
N ASP A 51 -17.90 28.54 -19.83
CA ASP A 51 -17.09 29.37 -18.93
C ASP A 51 -16.71 28.62 -17.62
N ILE A 52 -17.65 27.89 -17.01
CA ILE A 52 -17.40 27.07 -15.81
C ILE A 52 -16.38 25.96 -16.08
N PHE A 53 -16.49 25.27 -17.22
CA PHE A 53 -15.71 24.08 -17.54
C PHE A 53 -14.31 24.35 -18.10
N THR A 54 -13.88 25.62 -18.19
CA THR A 54 -12.48 25.94 -18.52
C THR A 54 -11.49 25.54 -17.41
N THR A 55 -11.99 25.16 -16.23
CA THR A 55 -11.21 24.79 -15.04
C THR A 55 -11.70 23.47 -14.46
N THR A 56 -11.04 22.35 -14.78
CA THR A 56 -11.24 21.04 -14.16
C THR A 56 -10.09 20.72 -13.20
N SER A 57 -10.41 20.13 -12.04
CA SER A 57 -9.42 19.63 -11.09
C SER A 57 -9.05 18.16 -11.35
N GLY A 58 -9.97 17.35 -11.90
CA GLY A 58 -9.72 15.96 -12.24
C GLY A 58 -10.90 15.25 -12.92
N ASP A 59 -10.62 14.11 -13.54
CA ASP A 59 -11.56 13.27 -14.28
C ASP A 59 -11.45 11.80 -13.83
N HIS A 60 -12.59 11.15 -13.55
CA HIS A 60 -12.66 9.74 -13.14
C HIS A 60 -13.74 9.01 -13.94
N THR A 61 -13.68 7.68 -14.03
CA THR A 61 -14.87 6.92 -14.40
C THR A 61 -15.74 6.69 -13.17
N LEU A 62 -17.07 6.70 -13.33
CA LEU A 62 -17.99 6.43 -12.22
C LEU A 62 -17.78 5.03 -11.60
N ALA A 63 -17.17 4.10 -12.34
CA ALA A 63 -16.85 2.77 -11.85
C ALA A 63 -15.68 2.77 -10.86
N ASP A 64 -14.78 3.74 -10.96
CA ASP A 64 -13.61 3.90 -10.10
C ASP A 64 -13.96 4.59 -8.77
N LEU A 65 -15.13 5.24 -8.70
CA LEU A 65 -15.59 5.94 -7.51
C LEU A 65 -16.29 5.00 -6.51
N GLU A 66 -15.92 5.08 -5.23
CA GLU A 66 -16.50 4.43 -4.05
C GLU A 66 -17.92 4.95 -3.71
N THR A 67 -18.83 4.84 -4.66
CA THR A 67 -20.19 5.38 -4.57
C THR A 67 -21.20 4.32 -4.16
N THR A 68 -22.29 4.74 -3.51
CA THR A 68 -23.36 3.81 -3.14
C THR A 68 -24.13 3.32 -4.38
N ARG A 69 -24.80 2.16 -4.26
CA ARG A 69 -25.71 1.66 -5.31
C ARG A 69 -26.85 2.63 -5.62
N TYR A 70 -27.27 3.45 -4.65
CA TYR A 70 -28.33 4.44 -4.82
C TYR A 70 -27.83 5.64 -5.62
N PHE A 71 -26.66 6.16 -5.27
CA PHE A 71 -25.99 7.24 -6.02
C PHE A 71 -25.83 6.89 -7.50
N ASN A 72 -25.23 5.72 -7.78
CA ASN A 72 -25.06 5.20 -9.12
C ASN A 72 -26.37 5.07 -9.91
N ARG A 73 -27.45 4.69 -9.22
CA ARG A 73 -28.78 4.59 -9.84
C ARG A 73 -29.34 5.97 -10.18
N TRP A 74 -29.23 6.94 -9.27
CA TRP A 74 -29.71 8.31 -9.50
C TRP A 74 -28.98 8.98 -10.67
N VAL A 75 -27.64 8.90 -10.70
CA VAL A 75 -26.83 9.43 -11.82
C VAL A 75 -27.26 8.82 -13.15
N ARG A 76 -27.38 7.49 -13.23
CA ARG A 76 -27.83 6.80 -14.45
C ARG A 76 -29.24 7.20 -14.87
N GLN A 77 -30.17 7.37 -13.93
CA GLN A 77 -31.54 7.80 -14.22
C GLN A 77 -31.58 9.25 -14.74
N ALA A 78 -30.78 10.14 -14.17
CA ALA A 78 -30.66 11.52 -14.62
C ALA A 78 -30.06 11.60 -16.03
N LEU A 79 -28.98 10.86 -16.30
CA LEU A 79 -28.36 10.81 -17.63
C LEU A 79 -29.29 10.22 -18.70
N ASN A 80 -29.99 9.12 -18.40
CA ASN A 80 -30.99 8.58 -19.32
C ASN A 80 -32.09 9.59 -19.63
N THR A 81 -32.48 10.39 -18.63
CA THR A 81 -33.44 11.48 -18.84
C THR A 81 -32.84 12.56 -19.73
N ALA A 82 -31.61 13.00 -19.45
CA ALA A 82 -30.88 13.99 -20.24
C ALA A 82 -30.76 13.63 -21.73
N GLU A 83 -30.58 12.35 -22.04
CA GLU A 83 -30.54 11.83 -23.42
C GLU A 83 -31.91 11.92 -24.11
N THR A 84 -33.00 11.71 -23.37
CA THR A 84 -34.38 11.73 -23.90
C THR A 84 -35.05 13.11 -23.91
N LEU A 85 -34.46 14.12 -23.26
CA LEU A 85 -35.04 15.47 -23.17
C LEU A 85 -35.20 16.15 -24.55
N ASN A 86 -34.47 15.70 -25.57
CA ASN A 86 -34.63 16.20 -26.94
C ASN A 86 -35.91 15.68 -27.63
N GLU A 87 -36.64 14.72 -27.04
CA GLU A 87 -37.80 14.04 -27.62
C GLU A 87 -39.14 14.50 -27.02
N ALA A 88 -39.53 15.77 -27.20
CA ALA A 88 -40.91 16.32 -27.13
C ALA A 88 -41.88 15.92 -25.97
N GLU A 89 -41.48 15.14 -24.96
CA GLU A 89 -42.29 14.78 -23.80
C GLU A 89 -41.73 15.45 -22.55
N SER A 90 -42.55 16.31 -21.93
CA SER A 90 -42.27 16.91 -20.62
C SER A 90 -41.87 15.84 -19.59
N PRO A 91 -40.99 16.18 -18.64
CA PRO A 91 -40.44 15.22 -17.71
C PRO A 91 -41.54 14.54 -16.89
N ARG A 92 -41.48 13.21 -16.85
CA ARG A 92 -42.26 12.37 -15.93
C ARG A 92 -41.87 12.77 -14.51
N GLY A 93 -42.84 12.82 -13.58
CA GLY A 93 -42.61 13.21 -12.17
C GLY A 93 -41.52 12.41 -11.42
N ASP A 94 -40.98 11.35 -12.03
CA ASP A 94 -39.85 10.57 -11.53
C ASP A 94 -38.53 11.36 -11.51
N ILE A 95 -38.25 12.27 -12.45
CA ILE A 95 -36.95 13.00 -12.49
C ILE A 95 -36.83 14.03 -11.37
N GLN A 96 -37.94 14.66 -10.99
CA GLN A 96 -37.94 15.62 -9.88
C GLN A 96 -37.55 14.92 -8.58
N SER A 97 -38.05 13.71 -8.33
CA SER A 97 -37.65 12.91 -7.16
C SER A 97 -36.16 12.57 -7.19
N VAL A 98 -35.61 12.21 -8.36
CA VAL A 98 -34.17 11.92 -8.52
C VAL A 98 -33.33 13.18 -8.26
N ALA A 99 -33.76 14.33 -8.77
CA ALA A 99 -33.07 15.60 -8.55
C ALA A 99 -33.14 16.02 -7.06
N GLU A 100 -34.29 15.83 -6.40
CA GLU A 100 -34.46 16.07 -4.97
C GLU A 100 -33.55 15.16 -4.13
N ASP A 101 -33.49 13.86 -4.44
CA ASP A 101 -32.62 12.90 -3.77
C ASP A 101 -31.13 13.25 -3.93
N LEU A 102 -30.69 13.59 -5.16
CA LEU A 102 -29.31 14.01 -5.43
C LEU A 102 -28.98 15.33 -4.73
N ALA A 103 -29.89 16.31 -4.76
CA ALA A 103 -29.69 17.59 -4.09
C ALA A 103 -29.59 17.43 -2.57
N GLU A 104 -30.41 16.56 -1.98
CA GLU A 104 -30.38 16.26 -0.55
C GLU A 104 -29.08 15.56 -0.18
N ASN A 105 -28.72 14.48 -0.89
CA ASN A 105 -27.49 13.74 -0.65
C ASN A 105 -26.25 14.64 -0.76
N PHE A 106 -26.18 15.48 -1.81
CA PHE A 106 -25.11 16.47 -1.96
C PHE A 106 -25.10 17.50 -0.83
N SER A 107 -26.26 18.00 -0.42
CA SER A 107 -26.37 19.03 0.63
C SER A 107 -26.05 18.49 2.02
N GLU A 108 -26.43 17.24 2.33
CA GLU A 108 -26.20 16.61 3.62
C GLU A 108 -24.71 16.42 3.89
N ASP A 109 -23.93 16.02 2.88
CA ASP A 109 -22.49 15.74 3.00
C ASP A 109 -21.63 17.02 3.14
N MET A 110 -22.20 18.19 2.83
CA MET A 110 -21.50 19.46 2.97
C MET A 110 -21.28 19.87 4.45
N LYS A 111 -20.06 20.33 4.77
CA LYS A 111 -19.70 20.87 6.11
C LYS A 111 -20.39 22.22 6.41
N THR A 112 -20.41 22.61 7.69
CA THR A 112 -21.18 23.74 8.24
C THR A 112 -21.01 25.09 7.53
N ARG A 113 -19.84 25.39 6.96
CA ARG A 113 -19.60 26.65 6.21
C ARG A 113 -20.20 26.61 4.80
N ALA A 114 -20.22 25.46 4.13
CA ALA A 114 -20.88 25.28 2.84
C ALA A 114 -22.42 25.28 2.96
N LYS A 115 -22.93 25.11 4.18
CA LYS A 115 -24.34 25.26 4.58
C LYS A 115 -24.68 26.69 5.06
N SER A 116 -23.92 27.73 4.73
CA SER A 116 -24.26 29.11 5.09
C SER A 116 -25.43 29.65 4.25
N ALA A 117 -26.16 30.64 4.75
CA ALA A 117 -27.19 31.32 3.95
C ALA A 117 -26.59 31.96 2.69
N GLY A 118 -27.36 31.99 1.60
CA GLY A 118 -26.93 32.46 0.27
C GLY A 118 -26.14 31.43 -0.55
N LYS A 119 -26.05 30.17 -0.10
CA LYS A 119 -25.47 29.06 -0.86
C LYS A 119 -26.56 28.20 -1.47
N TYR A 120 -26.36 27.80 -2.71
CA TYR A 120 -27.33 27.06 -3.51
C TYR A 120 -26.74 25.74 -3.97
N VAL A 121 -27.59 24.71 -4.00
CA VAL A 121 -27.35 23.53 -4.81
C VAL A 121 -28.10 23.71 -6.12
N VAL A 122 -27.41 23.48 -7.24
CA VAL A 122 -27.97 23.60 -8.59
C VAL A 122 -27.70 22.29 -9.32
N LEU A 123 -28.74 21.67 -9.88
CA LEU A 123 -28.64 20.50 -10.73
C LEU A 123 -29.11 20.85 -12.13
N ILE A 124 -28.33 20.51 -13.13
CA ILE A 124 -28.63 20.77 -14.54
C ILE A 124 -28.69 19.42 -15.24
N ILE A 125 -29.82 19.14 -15.89
CA ILE A 125 -30.05 17.90 -16.64
C ILE A 125 -30.43 18.30 -18.05
N GLY A 126 -29.62 17.90 -19.03
CA GLY A 126 -29.83 18.27 -20.43
C GLY A 126 -28.60 18.05 -21.27
N ALA A 127 -28.78 18.04 -22.60
CA ALA A 127 -27.70 17.80 -23.56
C ALA A 127 -26.84 16.54 -23.26
N GLY A 128 -27.45 15.48 -22.73
CA GLY A 128 -26.76 14.23 -22.37
C GLY A 128 -25.90 14.30 -21.10
N ARG A 129 -25.99 15.39 -20.31
CA ARG A 129 -25.20 15.62 -19.11
C ARG A 129 -26.06 15.71 -17.86
N LEU A 130 -25.47 15.37 -16.72
CA LEU A 130 -25.93 15.73 -15.39
C LEU A 130 -24.83 16.56 -14.75
N ILE A 131 -25.14 17.78 -14.33
CA ILE A 131 -24.19 18.65 -13.65
C ILE A 131 -24.77 19.01 -12.29
N ILE A 132 -23.95 18.91 -11.24
CA ILE A 132 -24.31 19.28 -9.88
C ILE A 132 -23.32 20.33 -9.40
N CYS A 133 -23.81 21.51 -9.04
CA CYS A 133 -23.01 22.66 -8.64
C CYS A 133 -23.36 23.14 -7.23
N HIS A 134 -22.34 23.60 -6.53
CA HIS A 134 -22.47 24.42 -5.33
C HIS A 134 -22.12 25.86 -5.68
N SER A 135 -23.11 26.75 -5.56
CA SER A 135 -22.99 28.15 -5.96
C SER A 135 -23.21 29.09 -4.77
N TYR A 136 -22.61 30.27 -4.83
CA TYR A 136 -22.79 31.35 -3.86
C TYR A 136 -23.26 32.62 -4.52
N THR A 137 -24.46 33.05 -4.15
CA THR A 137 -24.94 34.37 -4.53
C THR A 137 -24.98 35.22 -3.26
N GLY A 138 -24.09 36.20 -3.16
CA GLY A 138 -24.05 37.14 -2.03
C GLY A 138 -25.30 38.03 -1.91
N LYS A 139 -26.27 37.86 -2.80
CA LYS A 139 -27.57 38.55 -2.84
C LYS A 139 -28.66 37.50 -3.04
N ARG A 140 -29.79 37.64 -2.33
CA ARG A 140 -31.01 36.90 -2.69
C ARG A 140 -31.42 37.34 -4.10
N ALA A 141 -31.42 36.42 -5.04
CA ALA A 141 -31.94 36.62 -6.38
C ALA A 141 -33.40 37.11 -6.27
N LEU A 142 -33.68 38.29 -6.82
CA LEU A 142 -34.96 39.01 -6.68
C LEU A 142 -35.59 39.34 -8.04
N THR A 143 -35.19 38.64 -9.11
CA THR A 143 -35.55 38.95 -10.50
C THR A 143 -35.98 37.70 -11.29
N THR A 144 -36.16 37.84 -12.62
CA THR A 144 -36.71 36.80 -13.52
C THR A 144 -35.85 35.55 -13.58
N ASP A 145 -36.48 34.39 -13.74
CA ASP A 145 -35.96 33.02 -13.88
C ASP A 145 -34.54 32.95 -14.51
N MET A 146 -34.34 33.46 -15.75
CA MET A 146 -33.03 33.42 -16.43
C MET A 146 -31.93 34.26 -15.76
N GLU A 147 -32.24 35.43 -15.20
CA GLU A 147 -31.24 36.27 -14.51
C GLU A 147 -30.75 35.59 -13.22
N VAL A 148 -31.62 34.80 -12.58
CA VAL A 148 -31.25 33.99 -11.41
C VAL A 148 -30.25 32.90 -11.81
N ILE A 149 -30.51 32.23 -12.93
CA ILE A 149 -29.61 31.19 -13.44
C ILE A 149 -28.25 31.76 -13.87
N GLU A 150 -28.22 32.91 -14.55
CA GLU A 150 -26.98 33.59 -14.92
C GLU A 150 -26.10 33.90 -13.70
N GLU A 151 -26.69 34.39 -12.61
CA GLU A 151 -25.96 34.62 -11.35
C GLU A 151 -25.53 33.32 -10.67
N LEU A 152 -26.39 32.28 -10.66
CA LEU A 152 -26.06 30.99 -10.04
C LEU A 152 -24.94 30.24 -10.79
N LEU A 153 -24.86 30.39 -12.11
CA LEU A 153 -23.89 29.71 -12.98
C LEU A 153 -22.74 30.63 -13.42
N SER A 154 -22.56 31.78 -12.79
CA SER A 154 -21.37 32.58 -12.99
C SER A 154 -20.14 31.83 -12.45
N ALA A 155 -19.07 31.72 -13.25
CA ALA A 155 -17.84 31.03 -12.86
C ALA A 155 -17.24 31.55 -11.53
N ASP A 156 -17.39 32.85 -11.23
CA ASP A 156 -16.93 33.45 -9.97
C ASP A 156 -17.73 32.98 -8.74
N ASN A 157 -18.98 32.56 -8.95
CA ASN A 157 -19.92 32.15 -7.91
C ASN A 157 -19.93 30.62 -7.69
N ILE A 158 -19.36 29.83 -8.60
CA ILE A 158 -19.22 28.39 -8.43
C ILE A 158 -18.07 28.08 -7.47
N ASP A 159 -18.40 27.49 -6.33
CA ASP A 159 -17.39 26.97 -5.41
C ASP A 159 -16.91 25.59 -5.85
N LYS A 160 -17.83 24.74 -6.33
CA LYS A 160 -17.56 23.34 -6.72
C LYS A 160 -18.57 22.85 -7.72
N TYR A 161 -18.17 21.94 -8.60
CA TYR A 161 -19.09 21.22 -9.47
C TYR A 161 -18.62 19.80 -9.75
N ALA A 162 -19.58 18.94 -10.08
CA ALA A 162 -19.37 17.63 -10.68
C ALA A 162 -20.22 17.53 -11.95
N ASP A 163 -19.59 17.15 -13.05
CA ASP A 163 -20.20 16.94 -14.36
C ASP A 163 -20.09 15.46 -14.75
N PHE A 164 -21.24 14.85 -14.98
CA PHE A 164 -21.37 13.46 -15.38
C PHE A 164 -21.76 13.43 -16.86
N THR A 165 -20.95 12.77 -17.67
CA THR A 165 -21.18 12.61 -19.10
C THR A 165 -20.97 11.16 -19.50
N ARG A 166 -21.81 10.64 -20.41
CA ARG A 166 -21.60 9.30 -20.98
C ARG A 166 -20.65 9.38 -22.17
N SER A 167 -19.56 8.61 -22.15
CA SER A 167 -18.61 8.49 -23.26
C SER A 167 -19.21 7.68 -24.41
N ASP A 168 -18.55 7.73 -25.58
CA ASP A 168 -18.96 6.97 -26.77
C ASP A 168 -18.99 5.45 -26.52
N ASP A 169 -18.14 4.96 -25.62
CA ASP A 169 -18.06 3.54 -25.23
C ASP A 169 -19.10 3.15 -24.15
N GLY A 170 -19.93 4.10 -23.71
CA GLY A 170 -21.02 3.89 -22.76
C GLY A 170 -20.62 3.98 -21.28
N GLU A 171 -19.36 4.28 -20.99
CA GLU A 171 -18.88 4.58 -19.64
C GLU A 171 -19.36 5.95 -19.18
N ILE A 172 -19.48 6.16 -17.88
CA ILE A 172 -19.85 7.47 -17.33
C ILE A 172 -18.58 8.11 -16.78
N ILE A 173 -18.17 9.22 -17.39
CA ILE A 173 -17.04 10.05 -16.96
C ILE A 173 -17.56 11.11 -16.00
N VAL A 174 -16.79 11.35 -14.94
CA VAL A 174 -17.06 12.33 -13.90
C VAL A 174 -15.92 13.33 -13.87
N SER A 175 -16.18 14.53 -14.40
CA SER A 175 -15.28 15.68 -14.32
C SER A 175 -15.66 16.54 -13.13
N HIS A 176 -14.70 16.99 -12.33
CA HIS A 176 -15.02 17.75 -11.12
C HIS A 176 -14.06 18.92 -10.88
N TYR A 177 -14.50 19.83 -10.04
CA TYR A 177 -13.75 21.00 -9.59
C TYR A 177 -14.16 21.38 -8.17
N ASP A 178 -13.19 21.68 -7.32
CA ASP A 178 -13.41 22.28 -6.01
C ASP A 178 -12.42 23.42 -5.79
N LYS A 179 -12.93 24.64 -5.66
CA LYS A 179 -12.12 25.84 -5.44
C LYS A 179 -11.28 25.78 -4.15
N TYR A 180 -11.66 24.93 -3.20
CA TYR A 180 -11.02 24.84 -1.88
C TYR A 180 -10.61 23.43 -1.48
N ASP A 181 -10.59 22.47 -2.41
CA ASP A 181 -10.18 21.07 -2.21
C ASP A 181 -10.79 20.45 -0.94
N THR A 182 -12.11 20.53 -0.83
CA THR A 182 -12.80 20.17 0.40
C THR A 182 -13.06 18.67 0.47
N LYS A 183 -12.53 18.04 1.53
CA LYS A 183 -12.77 16.62 1.83
C LYS A 183 -14.25 16.19 1.70
N SER A 184 -15.21 17.00 2.14
CA SER A 184 -16.64 16.67 2.05
C SER A 184 -17.17 16.48 0.62
N PHE A 185 -16.60 17.20 -0.36
CA PHE A 185 -17.04 17.09 -1.75
C PHE A 185 -16.43 15.86 -2.42
N ILE A 186 -15.16 15.61 -2.14
CA ILE A 186 -14.41 14.44 -2.59
C ILE A 186 -14.99 13.15 -1.98
N ASP A 187 -15.28 13.14 -0.68
CA ASP A 187 -15.97 12.04 0.02
C ASP A 187 -17.37 11.78 -0.60
N TRP A 188 -18.12 12.83 -0.95
CA TRP A 188 -19.45 12.70 -1.58
C TRP A 188 -19.36 12.11 -2.99
N LEU A 189 -18.35 12.50 -3.77
CA LEU A 189 -18.08 11.90 -5.08
C LEU A 189 -17.65 10.43 -4.97
N GLY A 190 -17.16 10.01 -3.80
CA GLY A 190 -16.61 8.68 -3.58
C GLY A 190 -15.21 8.53 -4.19
N ILE A 191 -14.42 9.59 -4.23
CA ILE A 191 -13.02 9.47 -4.66
C ILE A 191 -12.26 8.69 -3.56
N PRO A 192 -11.44 7.66 -3.91
CA PRO A 192 -10.71 6.84 -2.93
C PRO A 192 -9.84 7.65 -1.97
N GLY A 193 -9.87 7.29 -0.69
CA GLY A 193 -9.28 8.02 0.45
C GLY A 193 -7.80 8.42 0.31
N ASP A 194 -7.03 7.59 -0.37
CA ASP A 194 -5.62 7.73 -0.71
C ASP A 194 -5.37 8.82 -1.76
N GLU A 195 -6.21 8.90 -2.80
CA GLU A 195 -6.22 10.03 -3.76
C GLU A 195 -6.61 11.33 -3.02
N ILE A 196 -7.54 11.26 -2.06
CA ILE A 196 -7.97 12.41 -1.26
C ILE A 196 -6.80 13.03 -0.47
N VAL A 197 -5.95 12.22 0.16
CA VAL A 197 -4.88 12.75 1.04
C VAL A 197 -3.84 13.51 0.25
N PHE A 198 -3.53 13.06 -0.98
CA PHE A 198 -2.57 13.72 -1.85
C PHE A 198 -3.15 14.96 -2.54
N ASP A 199 -4.36 14.85 -3.12
CA ASP A 199 -4.97 15.93 -3.88
C ASP A 199 -5.47 17.07 -2.97
N VAL A 200 -5.96 16.79 -1.76
CA VAL A 200 -6.37 17.84 -0.79
C VAL A 200 -5.17 18.60 -0.20
N LYS A 201 -3.98 18.00 -0.21
CA LYS A 201 -2.77 18.66 0.26
C LYS A 201 -2.02 19.39 -0.85
N GLY A 202 -2.21 19.06 -2.12
CA GLY A 202 -1.54 19.72 -3.24
C GLY A 202 -0.02 19.55 -3.24
N ASP A 203 0.70 20.45 -3.93
CA ASP A 203 2.15 20.35 -4.14
C ASP A 203 2.96 20.29 -2.84
N VAL A 204 4.02 19.47 -2.88
CA VAL A 204 5.00 19.35 -1.78
C VAL A 204 6.05 20.44 -1.93
N LYS A 205 6.30 21.19 -0.84
CA LYS A 205 7.33 22.23 -0.78
C LYS A 205 8.39 21.86 0.23
N ILE A 206 9.61 21.59 -0.23
CA ILE A 206 10.78 21.33 0.61
C ILE A 206 11.52 22.65 0.81
N TYR A 207 11.49 23.18 2.02
CA TYR A 207 12.25 24.38 2.40
C TYR A 207 13.62 23.94 2.89
N SER A 208 14.66 24.50 2.29
CA SER A 208 16.04 24.07 2.53
C SER A 208 17.02 25.23 2.47
N GLU A 209 18.24 25.01 2.97
CA GLU A 209 19.34 25.97 2.91
C GLU A 209 20.61 25.36 2.30
N ILE A 210 21.36 26.19 1.55
CA ILE A 210 22.73 25.89 1.12
C ILE A 210 23.68 26.85 1.82
N GLY A 211 24.76 26.32 2.42
CA GLY A 211 25.82 27.14 3.00
C GLY A 211 25.42 27.97 4.23
N GLY A 212 24.28 27.67 4.85
CA GLY A 212 23.76 28.30 6.06
C GLY A 212 23.02 29.63 5.87
N ASP A 213 22.96 30.16 4.65
CA ASP A 213 22.39 31.49 4.38
C ASP A 213 21.53 31.58 3.10
N ILE A 214 21.54 30.56 2.23
CA ILE A 214 20.82 30.60 0.95
C ILE A 214 19.57 29.71 1.03
N GLU A 215 18.43 30.31 1.31
CA GLU A 215 17.13 29.64 1.28
C GLU A 215 16.76 29.19 -0.15
N THR A 216 16.43 27.92 -0.28
CA THR A 216 16.01 27.25 -1.51
C THR A 216 14.72 26.48 -1.26
N ILE A 217 13.76 26.62 -2.17
CA ILE A 217 12.46 25.94 -2.07
C ILE A 217 12.32 25.05 -3.29
N PHE A 218 12.12 23.75 -3.08
CA PHE A 218 11.73 22.81 -4.13
C PHE A 218 10.22 22.61 -4.07
N GLU A 219 9.55 22.81 -5.19
CA GLU A 219 8.12 22.56 -5.35
C GLU A 219 7.97 21.34 -6.25
N LEU A 220 7.36 20.29 -5.72
CA LEU A 220 7.17 19.00 -6.37
C LEU A 220 5.68 18.76 -6.54
N SER A 221 5.26 18.49 -7.78
CA SER A 221 3.92 17.99 -8.06
C SER A 221 3.73 16.57 -7.52
N ARG A 222 2.50 16.05 -7.59
CA ARG A 222 2.20 14.64 -7.27
C ARG A 222 3.09 13.67 -8.06
N ASP A 223 3.16 13.84 -9.37
CA ASP A 223 3.96 12.99 -10.25
C ASP A 223 5.45 13.09 -9.90
N ASP A 224 5.93 14.30 -9.57
CA ASP A 224 7.31 14.50 -9.15
C ASP A 224 7.64 13.77 -7.85
N VAL A 225 6.73 13.77 -6.86
CA VAL A 225 6.97 13.05 -5.61
C VAL A 225 7.05 11.55 -5.86
N VAL A 226 6.13 10.99 -6.65
CA VAL A 226 6.13 9.56 -6.98
C VAL A 226 7.36 9.18 -7.81
N GLU A 227 7.66 9.91 -8.88
CA GLU A 227 8.76 9.59 -9.78
C GLU A 227 10.13 9.82 -9.12
N LYS A 228 10.30 10.93 -8.39
CA LYS A 228 11.62 11.34 -7.89
C LYS A 228 11.89 10.86 -6.48
N LEU A 229 10.90 10.83 -5.58
CA LEU A 229 11.13 10.51 -4.16
C LEU A 229 10.75 9.08 -3.78
N ILE A 230 9.84 8.43 -4.51
CA ILE A 230 9.37 7.08 -4.17
C ILE A 230 9.98 6.03 -5.11
N ASN A 231 9.86 6.25 -6.42
CA ASN A 231 10.25 5.25 -7.43
C ASN A 231 11.69 5.37 -7.92
N SER A 232 12.46 6.31 -7.37
CA SER A 232 13.82 6.60 -7.82
C SER A 232 14.78 6.77 -6.64
N ASP A 233 15.97 6.17 -6.77
CA ASP A 233 17.08 6.37 -5.83
C ASP A 233 17.92 7.63 -6.18
N GLU A 234 17.57 8.32 -7.27
CA GLU A 234 18.34 9.46 -7.80
C GLU A 234 18.19 10.73 -6.96
N TYR A 235 17.00 10.95 -6.39
CA TYR A 235 16.78 12.00 -5.41
C TYR A 235 16.66 11.37 -4.03
N ARG A 236 17.49 11.80 -3.09
CA ARG A 236 17.50 11.25 -1.74
C ARG A 236 17.02 12.28 -0.74
N LEU A 237 15.89 11.99 -0.13
CA LEU A 237 15.39 12.75 1.00
C LEU A 237 15.66 11.93 2.27
N THR A 238 16.57 12.45 3.09
CA THR A 238 16.92 11.91 4.42
C THR A 238 16.54 12.92 5.48
N ARG A 239 16.51 12.50 6.74
CA ARG A 239 16.15 13.31 7.92
C ARG A 239 16.40 14.83 7.82
N ASP A 240 17.64 15.21 7.48
CA ASP A 240 18.08 16.62 7.45
C ASP A 240 18.57 17.07 6.07
N LEU A 241 18.57 16.22 5.05
CA LEU A 241 19.19 16.51 3.75
C LEU A 241 18.31 16.09 2.58
N PHE A 242 18.27 16.94 1.56
CA PHE A 242 17.75 16.64 0.24
C PHE A 242 18.91 16.65 -0.76
N GLU A 243 19.13 15.51 -1.42
CA GLU A 243 20.17 15.31 -2.42
C GLU A 243 19.52 15.14 -3.79
N THR A 244 20.10 15.80 -4.80
CA THR A 244 19.66 15.73 -6.20
C THR A 244 20.65 14.89 -7.02
N PRO A 245 20.24 14.29 -8.15
CA PRO A 245 21.11 13.42 -8.94
C PRO A 245 22.31 14.11 -9.61
N ASP A 246 22.33 15.44 -9.67
CA ASP A 246 23.45 16.19 -10.22
C ASP A 246 24.64 16.16 -9.25
N PRO A 247 25.77 15.51 -9.59
CA PRO A 247 26.93 15.38 -8.71
C PRO A 247 27.65 16.72 -8.47
N ASP A 248 27.38 17.75 -9.28
CA ASP A 248 27.91 19.11 -9.08
C ASP A 248 26.98 19.99 -8.22
N SER A 249 25.77 19.49 -7.88
CA SER A 249 24.83 20.20 -7.02
C SER A 249 25.19 20.03 -5.53
N PRO A 250 25.04 21.08 -4.70
CA PRO A 250 25.29 20.98 -3.27
C PRO A 250 24.20 20.16 -2.57
N ASN A 251 24.53 19.54 -1.44
CA ASN A 251 23.52 18.93 -0.57
C ASN A 251 22.70 20.04 0.12
N TYR A 252 21.37 19.94 0.02
CA TYR A 252 20.44 20.93 0.56
C TYR A 252 20.01 20.50 1.96
N ARG A 253 20.26 21.33 2.98
CA ARG A 253 19.81 21.03 4.34
C ARG A 253 18.32 21.35 4.46
N VAL A 254 17.51 20.38 4.85
CA VAL A 254 16.06 20.54 4.97
C VAL A 254 15.74 21.21 6.30
N ASP A 255 15.03 22.33 6.23
CA ASP A 255 14.51 23.03 7.42
C ASP A 255 13.14 22.48 7.83
N TYR A 256 12.25 22.37 6.85
CA TYR A 256 10.93 21.76 6.99
C TYR A 256 10.33 21.46 5.62
N ILE A 257 9.36 20.55 5.61
CA ILE A 257 8.59 20.18 4.43
C ILE A 257 7.14 20.59 4.65
N ARG A 258 6.52 21.18 3.65
CA ARG A 258 5.11 21.53 3.67
C ARG A 258 4.37 20.70 2.63
N TRP A 259 3.30 20.06 3.05
CA TRP A 259 2.38 19.36 2.18
C TRP A 259 0.97 19.80 2.56
N GLY A 260 0.38 20.66 1.73
CA GLY A 260 -0.84 21.38 2.03
C GLY A 260 -0.74 22.28 3.25
N ASN A 261 -1.54 21.99 4.26
CA ASN A 261 -1.58 22.74 5.52
C ASN A 261 -0.72 22.12 6.63
N GLN A 262 -0.14 20.93 6.41
CA GLN A 262 0.79 20.32 7.35
C GLN A 262 2.21 20.80 7.11
N THR A 263 2.97 20.89 8.20
CA THR A 263 4.39 21.24 8.19
C THR A 263 5.12 20.18 8.98
N TYR A 264 6.07 19.53 8.33
CA TYR A 264 6.91 18.49 8.87
C TYR A 264 8.28 19.10 9.16
N SER A 265 8.69 19.10 10.42
CA SER A 265 10.05 19.50 10.80
C SER A 265 11.07 18.39 10.55
N ASN A 266 10.62 17.22 10.10
CA ASN A 266 11.42 16.02 9.90
C ASN A 266 11.06 15.41 8.55
N ALA A 267 12.06 15.21 7.70
CA ALA A 267 11.87 14.63 6.39
C ALA A 267 11.43 13.16 6.42
N GLU A 268 11.83 12.40 7.45
CA GLU A 268 11.42 11.00 7.61
C GLU A 268 9.93 10.87 7.92
N GLU A 269 9.38 11.75 8.76
CA GLU A 269 7.95 11.75 9.09
C GLU A 269 7.10 12.06 7.86
N PHE A 270 7.54 13.04 7.06
CA PHE A 270 6.95 13.34 5.76
C PHE A 270 7.03 12.13 4.81
N LYS A 271 8.21 11.51 4.69
CA LYS A 271 8.44 10.36 3.81
C LYS A 271 7.56 9.17 4.19
N GLN A 272 7.42 8.88 5.49
CA GLN A 272 6.49 7.86 5.97
C GLN A 272 5.06 8.15 5.57
N GLU A 273 4.57 9.38 5.80
CA GLU A 273 3.19 9.71 5.45
C GLU A 273 2.98 9.65 3.92
N VAL A 274 3.96 10.07 3.12
CA VAL A 274 3.93 9.95 1.66
C VAL A 274 3.92 8.49 1.21
N LEU A 275 4.78 7.62 1.76
CA LEU A 275 4.82 6.20 1.40
C LEU A 275 3.54 5.50 1.82
N THR A 276 3.06 5.72 3.04
CA THR A 276 1.82 5.15 3.56
C THR A 276 0.60 5.63 2.75
N THR A 277 0.57 6.90 2.32
CA THR A 277 -0.47 7.40 1.42
C THR A 277 -0.34 6.83 0.01
N HIS A 278 0.86 6.83 -0.56
CA HIS A 278 1.11 6.34 -1.92
C HIS A 278 0.80 4.86 -2.09
N TYR A 279 1.15 4.06 -1.08
CA TYR A 279 0.89 2.63 -1.05
C TYR A 279 -0.44 2.30 -0.37
N GLU A 280 -1.35 3.25 -0.15
CA GLU A 280 -2.69 2.99 0.42
C GLU A 280 -2.70 2.15 1.72
N LEU A 281 -1.61 2.17 2.51
CA LEU A 281 -1.44 1.25 3.65
C LEU A 281 -2.24 1.69 4.89
N GLN A 282 -2.77 2.92 4.89
CA GLN A 282 -3.52 3.52 6.01
C GLN A 282 -4.67 2.64 6.49
N TYR A 283 -5.43 2.05 5.56
CA TYR A 283 -6.50 1.12 5.91
C TYR A 283 -5.97 -0.03 6.76
N TYR A 284 -4.86 -0.66 6.35
CA TYR A 284 -4.29 -1.79 7.06
C TYR A 284 -3.68 -1.41 8.41
N GLU A 285 -3.05 -0.23 8.50
CA GLU A 285 -2.52 0.32 9.75
C GLU A 285 -3.63 0.53 10.79
N GLU A 286 -4.75 1.13 10.40
CA GLU A 286 -5.92 1.32 11.27
C GLU A 286 -6.49 -0.03 11.72
N GLN A 287 -6.71 -0.95 10.77
CA GLN A 287 -7.23 -2.28 11.09
C GLN A 287 -6.30 -3.07 12.01
N PHE A 288 -4.98 -2.96 11.84
CA PHE A 288 -4.00 -3.63 12.69
C PHE A 288 -3.98 -3.04 14.10
N LYS A 289 -4.07 -1.72 14.23
CA LYS A 289 -4.14 -1.03 15.51
C LYS A 289 -5.38 -1.46 16.31
N ASP A 290 -6.55 -1.45 15.67
CA ASP A 290 -7.80 -1.88 16.29
C ASP A 290 -7.72 -3.34 16.76
N LEU A 291 -7.18 -4.23 15.91
CA LEU A 291 -7.01 -5.63 16.23
C LEU A 291 -6.03 -5.82 17.42
N ARG A 292 -4.94 -5.05 17.47
CA ARG A 292 -3.96 -5.11 18.55
C ARG A 292 -4.56 -4.66 19.88
N GLU A 293 -5.33 -3.58 19.90
CA GLU A 293 -6.02 -3.09 21.10
C GLU A 293 -7.01 -4.12 21.64
N ASP A 294 -7.77 -4.79 20.76
CA ASP A 294 -8.68 -5.89 21.12
C ASP A 294 -7.95 -7.12 21.70
N LEU A 295 -6.78 -7.46 21.13
CA LEU A 295 -5.98 -8.63 21.54
C LEU A 295 -5.24 -8.39 22.87
N ASP A 296 -4.65 -7.22 23.07
CA ASP A 296 -3.99 -6.90 24.35
C ASP A 296 -5.02 -6.79 25.50
N ALA A 297 -6.29 -6.47 25.19
CA ALA A 297 -7.38 -6.38 26.16
C ALA A 297 -7.99 -7.74 26.55
N SER A 298 -7.68 -8.84 25.85
CA SER A 298 -8.40 -10.10 26.03
C SER A 298 -7.54 -11.37 25.86
N LEU A 299 -7.82 -12.41 26.64
CA LEU A 299 -7.23 -13.75 26.48
C LEU A 299 -7.95 -14.54 25.37
N ARG A 300 -8.29 -13.88 24.26
CA ARG A 300 -9.15 -14.45 23.20
C ARG A 300 -8.45 -15.53 22.39
N ASP A 301 -9.30 -16.30 21.70
CA ASP A 301 -8.91 -17.42 20.85
C ASP A 301 -7.99 -17.00 19.69
N ARG A 302 -7.39 -17.99 19.03
CA ARG A 302 -6.39 -17.84 17.96
C ARG A 302 -6.89 -16.95 16.82
N VAL A 303 -6.23 -15.80 16.64
CA VAL A 303 -6.31 -15.01 15.41
C VAL A 303 -5.32 -15.58 14.39
N ILE A 304 -5.77 -15.69 13.13
CA ILE A 304 -5.00 -16.32 12.06
C ILE A 304 -4.96 -15.39 10.85
N ASP A 305 -3.75 -15.06 10.41
CA ASP A 305 -3.48 -14.28 9.21
C ASP A 305 -3.39 -15.20 7.97
N LYS A 306 -4.41 -15.16 7.11
CA LYS A 306 -4.44 -15.88 5.82
C LYS A 306 -4.12 -14.88 4.70
N GLU A 307 -3.60 -15.35 3.57
CA GLU A 307 -3.21 -14.51 2.41
C GLU A 307 -4.16 -13.35 2.09
N GLU A 308 -5.46 -13.62 1.97
CA GLU A 308 -6.47 -12.62 1.59
C GLU A 308 -7.25 -12.02 2.78
N LYS A 309 -7.01 -12.47 4.02
CA LYS A 309 -7.81 -12.05 5.18
C LYS A 309 -7.23 -12.43 6.53
N VAL A 310 -7.57 -11.64 7.55
CA VAL A 310 -7.37 -12.01 8.95
C VAL A 310 -8.69 -12.54 9.53
N ILE A 311 -8.62 -13.67 10.23
CA ILE A 311 -9.78 -14.29 10.88
C ILE A 311 -9.56 -14.48 12.38
N GLU A 312 -10.64 -14.42 13.13
CA GLU A 312 -10.72 -14.83 14.53
C GLU A 312 -11.48 -16.16 14.58
N ARG A 313 -10.92 -17.18 15.23
CA ARG A 313 -11.55 -18.50 15.35
C ARG A 313 -11.96 -18.76 16.79
N GLU A 314 -13.26 -18.82 17.05
CA GLU A 314 -13.82 -19.24 18.34
C GLU A 314 -14.46 -20.63 18.19
N GLY A 315 -13.79 -21.67 18.69
CA GLY A 315 -14.20 -23.07 18.50
C GLY A 315 -14.26 -23.46 17.01
N ASP A 316 -15.46 -23.80 16.53
CA ASP A 316 -15.72 -24.18 15.12
C ASP A 316 -16.17 -22.99 14.24
N THR A 317 -16.26 -21.78 14.80
CA THR A 317 -16.73 -20.59 14.08
C THR A 317 -15.55 -19.73 13.64
N GLU A 318 -15.52 -19.33 12.36
CA GLU A 318 -14.55 -18.36 11.84
C GLU A 318 -15.25 -17.02 11.54
N THR A 319 -14.75 -15.93 12.12
CA THR A 319 -15.19 -14.56 11.83
C THR A 319 -14.09 -13.81 11.10
N ILE A 320 -14.42 -13.14 10.00
CA ILE A 320 -13.45 -12.30 9.26
C ILE A 320 -13.32 -10.97 9.99
N ARG A 321 -12.08 -10.63 10.39
CA ARG A 321 -11.74 -9.36 11.02
C ARG A 321 -11.31 -8.31 9.99
N VAL A 322 -10.47 -8.73 9.04
CA VAL A 322 -9.90 -7.85 8.00
C VAL A 322 -9.90 -8.60 6.68
N ARG A 323 -10.25 -7.92 5.59
CA ARG A 323 -10.01 -8.41 4.21
C ARG A 323 -8.78 -7.71 3.66
N LYS A 324 -7.95 -8.44 2.93
CA LYS A 324 -6.70 -7.95 2.36
C LYS A 324 -6.78 -8.08 0.84
N SER A 325 -6.59 -6.96 0.18
CA SER A 325 -6.53 -6.80 -1.26
C SER A 325 -5.66 -5.59 -1.52
N HIS A 326 -4.45 -5.82 -2.03
CA HIS A 326 -3.52 -4.75 -2.35
C HIS A 326 -2.77 -5.16 -3.61
N ASP A 327 -2.56 -4.21 -4.53
CA ASP A 327 -1.99 -4.49 -5.85
C ASP A 327 -0.47 -4.70 -5.78
N ASP A 328 0.24 -3.91 -4.96
CA ASP A 328 1.70 -4.00 -4.83
C ASP A 328 2.23 -4.92 -3.72
N PHE A 329 1.47 -5.16 -2.65
CA PHE A 329 1.97 -5.89 -1.47
C PHE A 329 1.12 -7.07 -1.05
N ASN A 330 1.81 -8.09 -0.56
CA ASN A 330 1.21 -9.10 0.30
C ASN A 330 1.21 -8.56 1.72
N ILE A 331 0.06 -8.06 2.17
CA ILE A 331 -0.08 -7.54 3.53
C ILE A 331 -0.09 -8.69 4.53
N THR A 332 0.80 -8.69 5.51
CA THR A 332 0.79 -9.65 6.63
C THR A 332 0.49 -8.94 7.93
N PHE A 333 -0.32 -9.57 8.78
CA PHE A 333 -0.67 -9.13 10.13
C PHE A 333 -0.01 -10.01 11.20
N ALA A 334 0.90 -10.90 10.79
CA ALA A 334 1.55 -11.85 11.70
C ALA A 334 2.31 -11.12 12.82
N ASN A 335 2.00 -11.47 14.06
CA ASN A 335 2.65 -10.89 15.24
C ASN A 335 2.66 -11.92 16.39
N LYS A 336 3.12 -11.55 17.59
CA LYS A 336 3.14 -12.40 18.79
C LYS A 336 1.81 -13.10 19.15
N HIS A 337 0.68 -12.63 18.62
CA HIS A 337 -0.69 -13.10 18.91
C HIS A 337 -1.46 -13.53 17.65
N ILE A 338 -0.87 -13.34 16.46
CA ILE A 338 -1.51 -13.62 15.17
C ILE A 338 -0.61 -14.58 14.40
N ASP A 339 -1.03 -15.85 14.34
CA ASP A 339 -0.31 -16.91 13.63
C ASP A 339 -0.60 -16.81 12.12
N LEU A 340 0.36 -17.16 11.27
CA LEU A 340 0.12 -17.36 9.84
C LEU A 340 -0.73 -18.60 9.60
N GLY A 341 -1.68 -18.46 8.66
CA GLY A 341 -2.54 -19.53 8.21
C GLY A 341 -1.73 -20.68 7.61
N ALA A 342 -1.94 -21.90 8.13
CA ALA A 342 -1.14 -23.08 7.79
C ALA A 342 -0.96 -23.35 6.28
N ARG A 343 -1.99 -23.05 5.46
CA ARG A 343 -1.89 -23.20 4.00
C ARG A 343 -0.90 -22.19 3.41
N TRP A 344 -1.11 -20.92 3.69
CA TRP A 344 -0.28 -19.83 3.17
C TRP A 344 1.16 -19.95 3.67
N ARG A 345 1.35 -20.22 4.95
CA ARG A 345 2.65 -20.49 5.56
C ARG A 345 3.41 -21.61 4.87
N LYS A 346 2.73 -22.70 4.49
CA LYS A 346 3.31 -23.82 3.75
C LYS A 346 3.68 -23.44 2.31
N GLU A 347 2.85 -22.64 1.65
CA GLU A 347 3.14 -22.11 0.31
C GLU A 347 4.38 -21.21 0.36
N LEU A 348 4.44 -20.27 1.31
CA LEU A 348 5.59 -19.39 1.53
C LEU A 348 6.88 -20.17 1.84
N ALA A 349 6.83 -21.10 2.79
CA ALA A 349 7.98 -21.92 3.19
C ALA A 349 8.54 -22.79 2.05
N ALA A 350 7.75 -23.09 1.03
CA ALA A 350 8.18 -23.93 -0.09
C ALA A 350 9.07 -23.17 -1.06
N ASP A 351 8.71 -21.93 -1.42
CA ASP A 351 9.28 -21.28 -2.59
C ASP A 351 9.50 -19.77 -2.49
N VAL A 352 9.06 -19.06 -1.44
CA VAL A 352 9.02 -17.58 -1.46
C VAL A 352 10.39 -16.92 -1.71
N LEU A 353 11.49 -17.57 -1.29
CA LEU A 353 12.86 -17.10 -1.53
C LEU A 353 13.35 -17.32 -2.96
N THR A 354 12.74 -18.25 -3.70
CA THR A 354 13.23 -18.77 -4.99
C THR A 354 12.14 -18.72 -6.07
N ARG A 355 11.19 -17.79 -5.98
CA ARG A 355 10.11 -17.63 -6.97
C ARG A 355 10.62 -16.98 -8.24
N ASP A 356 10.01 -17.32 -9.36
CA ASP A 356 10.28 -16.63 -10.63
C ASP A 356 9.84 -15.16 -10.60
N CYS A 357 8.86 -14.83 -9.76
CA CYS A 357 8.37 -13.48 -9.54
C CYS A 357 8.78 -12.94 -8.17
N ARG A 358 8.91 -11.61 -8.08
CA ARG A 358 9.12 -10.92 -6.80
C ARG A 358 7.90 -11.11 -5.90
N PHE A 359 8.15 -11.32 -4.61
CA PHE A 359 7.14 -11.37 -3.56
C PHE A 359 7.36 -10.20 -2.61
N SER A 360 6.62 -9.11 -2.84
CA SER A 360 6.62 -7.93 -1.99
C SER A 360 5.73 -8.16 -0.77
N VAL A 361 6.27 -7.93 0.42
CA VAL A 361 5.56 -8.05 1.70
C VAL A 361 5.68 -6.76 2.48
N ALA A 362 4.56 -6.37 3.10
CA ALA A 362 4.48 -5.27 4.04
C ALA A 362 3.65 -5.69 5.26
N HIS A 363 4.05 -5.23 6.43
CA HIS A 363 3.38 -5.41 7.70
C HIS A 363 2.90 -4.04 8.20
N PRO A 364 1.60 -3.85 8.47
CA PRO A 364 1.01 -2.55 8.80
C PRO A 364 1.34 -2.06 10.22
N GLY A 365 2.00 -2.90 11.03
CA GLY A 365 2.49 -2.52 12.35
C GLY A 365 3.92 -1.99 12.39
N ASP A 366 4.62 -2.01 11.25
CA ASP A 366 6.04 -1.64 11.16
C ASP A 366 6.24 -0.52 10.13
N THR A 367 7.26 0.30 10.34
CA THR A 367 7.65 1.43 9.47
C THR A 367 7.94 0.94 8.05
N VAL A 368 7.43 1.65 7.04
CA VAL A 368 7.58 1.28 5.61
C VAL A 368 8.79 1.98 5.02
N ILE A 369 9.52 1.35 4.11
CA ILE A 369 10.70 1.92 3.45
C ILE A 369 10.54 1.92 1.94
N ASP A 370 11.29 2.82 1.29
CA ASP A 370 11.34 2.98 -0.17
C ASP A 370 12.18 1.89 -0.85
N SER A 371 13.36 1.62 -0.31
CA SER A 371 14.25 0.57 -0.83
C SER A 371 14.04 -0.74 -0.03
N PRO A 372 13.40 -1.77 -0.59
CA PRO A 372 13.10 -2.99 0.17
C PRO A 372 14.36 -3.80 0.45
N TYR A 373 14.35 -4.51 1.58
CA TYR A 373 15.35 -5.56 1.82
C TYR A 373 15.12 -6.69 0.82
N GLU A 374 16.09 -6.91 -0.06
CA GLU A 374 16.03 -7.94 -1.10
C GLU A 374 16.70 -9.24 -0.65
N ILE A 375 15.92 -10.31 -0.44
CA ILE A 375 16.43 -11.62 0.00
C ILE A 375 15.87 -12.69 -0.93
N GLY A 376 16.63 -13.05 -1.98
CA GLY A 376 16.11 -13.88 -3.07
C GLY A 376 15.00 -13.17 -3.83
N SER A 377 13.85 -13.82 -3.98
CA SER A 377 12.63 -13.23 -4.56
C SER A 377 11.79 -12.44 -3.55
N LEU A 378 12.07 -12.54 -2.25
CA LEU A 378 11.38 -11.80 -1.20
C LEU A 378 11.83 -10.33 -1.19
N ARG A 379 10.87 -9.41 -1.13
CA ARG A 379 11.08 -7.97 -0.99
C ARG A 379 10.35 -7.47 0.24
N VAL A 380 11.09 -7.10 1.28
CA VAL A 380 10.52 -6.65 2.56
C VAL A 380 10.52 -5.13 2.58
N TYR A 381 9.33 -4.55 2.57
CA TYR A 381 9.14 -3.10 2.54
C TYR A 381 8.98 -2.48 3.93
N ASN A 382 9.27 -3.23 4.99
CA ASN A 382 9.36 -2.68 6.34
C ASN A 382 10.80 -2.50 6.79
N GLU A 383 11.05 -1.52 7.65
CA GLU A 383 12.30 -1.38 8.38
C GLU A 383 12.47 -2.56 9.34
N ILE A 384 13.45 -3.43 9.09
CA ILE A 384 13.70 -4.63 9.90
C ILE A 384 14.96 -4.54 10.76
N GLY A 385 15.75 -3.46 10.67
CA GLY A 385 16.92 -3.24 11.52
C GLY A 385 18.10 -4.20 11.24
N VAL A 386 18.17 -4.77 10.04
CA VAL A 386 19.23 -5.68 9.60
C VAL A 386 20.25 -4.90 8.76
N SER A 387 21.56 -5.09 9.00
CA SER A 387 22.62 -4.38 8.25
C SER A 387 22.72 -4.85 6.80
N ASP A 388 23.25 -3.99 5.92
CA ASP A 388 23.47 -4.32 4.50
C ASP A 388 24.42 -5.51 4.34
N GLU A 389 25.43 -5.64 5.22
CA GLU A 389 26.32 -6.79 5.26
C GLU A 389 25.57 -8.08 5.60
N THR A 390 24.70 -8.07 6.63
CA THR A 390 23.85 -9.24 6.95
C THR A 390 22.94 -9.60 5.78
N VAL A 391 22.35 -8.61 5.09
CA VAL A 391 21.52 -8.86 3.90
C VAL A 391 22.33 -9.53 2.79
N ALA A 392 23.58 -9.11 2.59
CA ALA A 392 24.48 -9.74 1.62
C ALA A 392 24.75 -11.21 1.98
N ASP A 393 25.05 -11.51 3.25
CA ASP A 393 25.26 -12.88 3.72
C ASP A 393 24.01 -13.76 3.53
N LEU A 394 22.82 -13.21 3.78
CA LEU A 394 21.55 -13.90 3.53
C LEU A 394 21.32 -14.16 2.04
N ARG A 395 21.72 -13.24 1.15
CA ARG A 395 21.64 -13.45 -0.31
C ARG A 395 22.54 -14.60 -0.77
N ASP A 396 23.74 -14.71 -0.22
CA ASP A 396 24.65 -15.81 -0.53
C ASP A 396 24.08 -17.17 -0.08
N LEU A 397 23.43 -17.21 1.08
CA LEU A 397 22.70 -18.39 1.54
C LEU A 397 21.51 -18.72 0.63
N VAL A 398 20.77 -17.72 0.15
CA VAL A 398 19.65 -17.94 -0.79
C VAL A 398 20.13 -18.45 -2.14
N ALA A 399 21.25 -17.95 -2.68
CA ALA A 399 21.83 -18.49 -3.90
C ALA A 399 22.15 -19.99 -3.75
N ALA A 400 22.64 -20.42 -2.59
CA ALA A 400 22.81 -21.85 -2.28
C ALA A 400 21.47 -22.60 -2.15
N VAL A 401 20.39 -21.96 -1.68
CA VAL A 401 19.03 -22.53 -1.69
C VAL A 401 18.54 -22.77 -3.11
N GLU A 402 18.80 -21.85 -4.05
CA GLU A 402 18.38 -21.94 -5.45
C GLU A 402 19.07 -23.12 -6.15
N ASP A 403 20.40 -23.23 -6.01
CA ASP A 403 21.20 -24.32 -6.57
C ASP A 403 20.75 -25.70 -6.06
N LEU A 404 20.38 -25.77 -4.78
CA LEU A 404 19.97 -27.01 -4.11
C LEU A 404 18.45 -27.25 -4.19
N SER A 405 17.67 -26.27 -4.67
CA SER A 405 16.24 -26.30 -4.93
C SER A 405 15.43 -27.05 -3.85
N THR A 406 14.65 -28.06 -4.22
CA THR A 406 13.76 -28.84 -3.33
C THR A 406 14.46 -29.98 -2.59
N SER A 407 15.79 -30.06 -2.65
CA SER A 407 16.55 -31.05 -1.90
C SER A 407 16.45 -30.84 -0.39
N ASN A 408 16.84 -31.84 0.39
CA ASN A 408 16.87 -31.71 1.85
C ASN A 408 17.85 -30.62 2.33
N HIS A 409 18.90 -30.30 1.55
CA HIS A 409 19.74 -29.13 1.82
C HIS A 409 18.98 -27.84 1.64
N GLY A 410 18.31 -27.67 0.49
CA GLY A 410 17.52 -26.47 0.24
C GLY A 410 16.43 -26.26 1.31
N ARG A 411 15.89 -27.34 1.89
CA ARG A 411 14.95 -27.25 3.02
C ARG A 411 15.63 -26.76 4.31
N LEU A 412 16.80 -27.32 4.63
CA LEU A 412 17.59 -26.89 5.80
C LEU A 412 18.02 -25.43 5.67
N LEU A 413 18.51 -25.04 4.50
CA LEU A 413 18.95 -23.67 4.23
C LEU A 413 17.80 -22.66 4.27
N ARG A 414 16.62 -23.00 3.73
CA ARG A 414 15.41 -22.15 3.90
C ARG A 414 15.08 -21.94 5.37
N TYR A 415 15.12 -23.01 6.18
CA TYR A 415 14.93 -22.89 7.62
C TYR A 415 15.95 -21.94 8.25
N VAL A 416 17.23 -22.11 7.93
CA VAL A 416 18.31 -21.25 8.42
C VAL A 416 18.07 -19.79 8.07
N VAL A 417 17.78 -19.47 6.80
CA VAL A 417 17.51 -18.09 6.35
C VAL A 417 16.35 -17.46 7.11
N PHE A 418 15.20 -18.14 7.20
CA PHE A 418 14.04 -17.59 7.93
C PHE A 418 14.26 -17.52 9.44
N LYS A 419 15.03 -18.46 10.00
CA LYS A 419 15.37 -18.45 11.42
C LYS A 419 16.25 -17.26 11.76
N LEU A 420 17.24 -16.97 10.92
CA LEU A 420 18.09 -15.78 11.07
C LEU A 420 17.27 -14.51 10.89
N LEU A 421 16.44 -14.41 9.86
CA LEU A 421 15.54 -13.27 9.68
C LEU A 421 14.64 -13.04 10.89
N SER A 422 14.04 -14.09 11.44
CA SER A 422 13.19 -13.98 12.62
C SER A 422 13.92 -13.52 13.87
N GLU A 423 15.21 -13.83 14.01
CA GLU A 423 16.00 -13.48 15.20
C GLU A 423 16.72 -12.13 15.09
N GLN A 424 17.10 -11.73 13.87
CA GLN A 424 17.80 -10.47 13.61
C GLN A 424 16.85 -9.31 13.30
N SER A 425 15.65 -9.60 12.79
CA SER A 425 14.69 -8.55 12.45
C SER A 425 14.03 -7.97 13.70
N THR A 426 13.80 -6.66 13.69
CA THR A 426 12.95 -5.97 14.65
C THR A 426 11.50 -5.86 14.17
N GLY A 427 10.61 -5.36 15.03
CA GLY A 427 9.21 -5.12 14.66
C GLY A 427 8.32 -6.37 14.73
N ALA A 428 7.13 -6.29 14.18
CA ALA A 428 6.17 -7.39 14.14
C ALA A 428 6.46 -8.38 13.00
N ILE A 429 7.06 -7.94 11.91
CA ILE A 429 7.43 -8.79 10.77
C ILE A 429 8.41 -9.93 11.13
N GLN A 430 9.15 -9.83 12.25
CA GLN A 430 9.95 -10.94 12.78
C GLN A 430 9.13 -12.22 13.03
N TYR A 431 7.84 -12.07 13.39
CA TYR A 431 6.92 -13.20 13.63
C TYR A 431 6.46 -13.83 12.31
N PHE A 432 6.30 -13.05 11.24
CA PHE A 432 6.07 -13.57 9.90
C PHE A 432 7.20 -14.52 9.48
N PHE A 433 8.46 -14.10 9.66
CA PHE A 433 9.62 -14.96 9.38
C PHE A 433 9.67 -16.18 10.31
N GLY A 434 9.36 -16.00 11.60
CA GLY A 434 9.36 -17.08 12.59
C GLY A 434 8.39 -18.20 12.23
N ASP A 435 7.17 -17.86 11.82
CA ASP A 435 6.18 -18.84 11.41
C ASP A 435 6.61 -19.63 10.17
N ILE A 436 7.21 -18.95 9.18
CA ILE A 436 7.77 -19.62 8.00
C ILE A 436 8.93 -20.54 8.40
N ALA A 437 9.82 -20.09 9.28
CA ALA A 437 10.91 -20.89 9.82
C ALA A 437 10.39 -22.16 10.51
N ASP A 438 9.35 -22.05 11.33
CA ASP A 438 8.72 -23.19 12.01
C ASP A 438 8.14 -24.20 11.01
N GLU A 439 7.53 -23.75 9.91
CA GLU A 439 7.04 -24.65 8.87
C GLU A 439 8.20 -25.34 8.11
N CYS A 440 9.29 -24.63 7.83
CA CYS A 440 10.50 -25.22 7.27
C CYS A 440 11.10 -26.29 8.19
N ALA A 441 11.23 -26.01 9.49
CA ALA A 441 11.72 -26.95 10.50
C ALA A 441 10.81 -28.19 10.61
N ASN A 442 9.51 -27.99 10.67
CA ASN A 442 8.52 -29.07 10.71
C ASN A 442 8.58 -29.95 9.46
N THR A 443 8.77 -29.34 8.29
CA THR A 443 8.91 -30.08 7.03
C THR A 443 10.21 -30.87 7.00
N TYR A 444 11.32 -30.28 7.44
CA TYR A 444 12.61 -30.97 7.55
C TYR A 444 12.52 -32.18 8.51
N ALA A 445 11.99 -31.98 9.72
CA ALA A 445 11.83 -33.04 10.71
C ALA A 445 10.96 -34.21 10.22
N ARG A 446 10.00 -33.97 9.33
CA ARG A 446 9.14 -35.04 8.76
C ARG A 446 9.77 -35.77 7.58
N THR A 447 10.81 -35.21 6.95
CA THR A 447 11.36 -35.71 5.68
C THR A 447 12.79 -36.23 5.80
N VAL A 448 13.47 -35.92 6.90
CA VAL A 448 14.85 -36.29 7.15
C VAL A 448 14.94 -37.24 8.33
N ASP A 449 15.60 -38.37 8.11
CA ASP A 449 15.91 -39.39 9.11
C ASP A 449 17.39 -39.81 9.02
N GLU A 450 17.85 -40.61 9.98
CA GLU A 450 19.19 -41.20 9.98
C GLU A 450 19.49 -41.92 8.65
N GLY A 451 20.65 -41.66 8.06
CA GLY A 451 21.05 -42.24 6.78
C GLY A 451 20.45 -41.57 5.53
N THR A 452 19.58 -40.56 5.68
CA THR A 452 19.08 -39.74 4.56
C THR A 452 20.25 -39.12 3.82
N ARG A 453 20.26 -39.22 2.48
CA ARG A 453 21.37 -38.70 1.67
C ARG A 453 21.15 -37.25 1.27
N PHE A 454 22.23 -36.50 1.34
CA PHE A 454 22.38 -35.09 1.04
C PHE A 454 23.45 -34.99 -0.08
N THR A 455 23.13 -34.28 -1.16
CA THR A 455 24.03 -34.14 -2.33
C THR A 455 25.07 -33.08 -2.04
N ILE A 456 26.35 -33.46 -2.09
CA ILE A 456 27.48 -32.60 -1.77
C ILE A 456 27.77 -31.67 -2.95
N GLN A 457 27.71 -30.35 -2.71
CA GLN A 457 28.39 -29.36 -3.54
C GLN A 457 29.32 -28.57 -2.61
N GLU A 458 30.63 -28.78 -2.76
CA GLU A 458 31.67 -28.09 -1.99
C GLU A 458 32.01 -26.71 -2.59
N GLN A 459 31.34 -26.30 -3.67
CA GLN A 459 31.58 -25.04 -4.37
C GLN A 459 30.25 -24.32 -4.59
N GLY A 460 30.16 -23.09 -4.09
CA GLY A 460 29.00 -22.21 -4.17
C GLY A 460 29.30 -20.85 -3.53
N PRO A 461 28.41 -19.84 -3.72
CA PRO A 461 28.57 -18.50 -3.16
C PRO A 461 28.66 -18.51 -1.64
N ALA A 462 27.82 -19.32 -0.96
CA ALA A 462 28.08 -19.73 0.41
C ALA A 462 29.00 -20.97 0.40
N SER A 463 30.20 -20.86 0.95
CA SER A 463 31.09 -22.00 1.18
C SER A 463 30.50 -22.90 2.28
N ILE A 464 29.87 -24.01 1.86
CA ILE A 464 29.25 -24.99 2.76
C ILE A 464 30.24 -26.12 3.04
N GLU A 465 30.55 -26.33 4.31
CA GLU A 465 31.36 -27.48 4.76
C GLU A 465 30.55 -28.38 5.69
N MET A 466 30.57 -29.70 5.41
CA MET A 466 29.91 -30.70 6.24
C MET A 466 30.87 -31.30 7.26
N LYS A 467 30.31 -31.64 8.43
CA LYS A 467 31.02 -32.34 9.49
C LYS A 467 30.16 -33.44 10.10
N ALA A 468 30.82 -34.56 10.38
CA ALA A 468 30.19 -35.66 11.09
C ALA A 468 29.78 -35.26 12.50
N GLY A 469 28.77 -35.94 13.06
CA GLY A 469 28.31 -35.68 14.42
C GLY A 469 29.43 -35.75 15.46
N GLU A 470 30.41 -36.64 15.28
CA GLU A 470 31.59 -36.75 16.16
C GLU A 470 32.40 -35.47 16.27
N TRP A 471 32.44 -34.65 15.22
CA TRP A 471 33.19 -33.39 15.23
C TRP A 471 32.65 -32.42 16.28
N PHE A 472 31.32 -32.38 16.43
CA PHE A 472 30.62 -31.58 17.44
C PHE A 472 30.60 -32.24 18.84
N MET A 473 31.12 -33.46 18.97
CA MET A 473 31.24 -34.16 20.25
C MET A 473 32.52 -33.81 21.02
N LYS A 474 33.43 -33.03 20.42
CA LYS A 474 34.68 -32.56 21.03
C LYS A 474 34.44 -31.69 22.28
N GLU A 475 35.47 -31.59 23.12
CA GLU A 475 35.46 -30.65 24.26
C GLU A 475 35.39 -29.21 23.74
N ASN A 476 34.73 -28.32 24.50
CA ASN A 476 34.38 -26.97 24.04
C ASN A 476 35.59 -26.18 23.54
N GLY A 477 36.70 -26.12 24.29
CA GLY A 477 37.90 -25.37 23.84
C GLY A 477 38.50 -25.90 22.52
N GLU A 478 38.45 -27.21 22.29
CA GLU A 478 38.90 -27.77 21.01
C GLU A 478 37.90 -27.42 19.89
N LEU A 479 36.59 -27.56 20.15
CA LEU A 479 35.55 -27.24 19.17
C LEU A 479 35.54 -25.75 18.77
N GLU A 480 35.75 -24.86 19.74
CA GLU A 480 35.88 -23.41 19.56
C GLU A 480 37.02 -23.09 18.59
N ASP A 481 38.24 -23.59 18.87
CA ASP A 481 39.42 -23.38 18.03
C ASP A 481 39.19 -23.86 16.59
N TYR A 482 38.54 -25.02 16.42
CA TYR A 482 38.21 -25.54 15.09
C TYR A 482 37.18 -24.68 14.36
N MET A 483 36.16 -24.18 15.05
CA MET A 483 35.16 -23.31 14.42
C MET A 483 35.81 -21.99 14.00
N VAL A 484 36.63 -21.37 14.85
CA VAL A 484 37.39 -20.16 14.51
C VAL A 484 38.26 -20.39 13.27
N ASP A 485 39.01 -21.50 13.20
CA ASP A 485 39.82 -21.86 12.03
C ASP A 485 38.97 -21.96 10.75
N LYS A 486 37.82 -22.62 10.81
CA LYS A 486 36.95 -22.78 9.63
C LYS A 486 36.39 -21.45 9.14
N PHE A 487 35.82 -20.66 10.03
CA PHE A 487 35.22 -19.37 9.68
C PHE A 487 36.28 -18.34 9.26
N SER A 488 37.48 -18.38 9.83
CA SER A 488 38.61 -17.52 9.42
C SER A 488 39.15 -17.89 8.03
N ASN A 489 39.03 -19.17 7.63
CA ASN A 489 39.41 -19.65 6.31
C ASN A 489 38.30 -19.52 5.26
N GLY A 490 37.26 -18.71 5.55
CA GLY A 490 36.23 -18.35 4.58
C GLY A 490 35.13 -19.38 4.39
N VAL A 491 34.91 -20.29 5.36
CA VAL A 491 33.67 -21.09 5.43
C VAL A 491 32.54 -20.19 5.93
N GLY A 492 31.44 -20.07 5.17
CA GLY A 492 30.26 -19.29 5.58
C GLY A 492 29.26 -20.13 6.37
N LEU A 493 29.16 -21.42 6.06
CA LEU A 493 28.20 -22.33 6.68
C LEU A 493 28.83 -23.69 7.00
N LEU A 494 28.71 -24.10 8.27
CA LEU A 494 29.08 -25.44 8.75
C LEU A 494 27.84 -26.28 9.04
N LEU A 495 27.70 -27.41 8.37
CA LEU A 495 26.61 -28.36 8.58
C LEU A 495 27.08 -29.57 9.38
N GLY A 496 26.56 -29.71 10.60
CA GLY A 496 26.85 -30.80 11.52
C GLY A 496 25.84 -31.93 11.50
N GLY A 497 26.34 -33.15 11.68
CA GLY A 497 25.52 -34.36 11.69
C GLY A 497 25.42 -35.03 10.32
N PHE A 498 26.46 -34.89 9.49
CA PHE A 498 26.52 -35.48 8.15
C PHE A 498 27.86 -36.21 7.95
N ASP A 499 27.80 -37.44 7.46
CA ASP A 499 29.00 -38.20 7.08
C ASP A 499 29.65 -37.58 5.84
N GLU A 500 30.88 -37.09 5.99
CA GLU A 500 31.62 -36.31 4.98
C GLU A 500 31.84 -37.08 3.67
N ASN A 501 31.95 -38.42 3.73
CA ASN A 501 32.22 -39.24 2.56
C ASN A 501 30.96 -39.63 1.79
N SER A 502 29.88 -39.94 2.50
CA SER A 502 28.65 -40.45 1.92
C SER A 502 27.56 -39.40 1.74
N GLY A 503 27.71 -38.24 2.39
CA GLY A 503 26.69 -37.20 2.48
C GLY A 503 25.44 -37.69 3.20
N LYS A 504 25.55 -38.69 4.08
CA LYS A 504 24.38 -39.21 4.80
C LYS A 504 24.24 -38.55 6.15
N VAL A 505 23.00 -38.30 6.57
CA VAL A 505 22.71 -37.87 7.93
C VAL A 505 23.24 -38.91 8.91
N LYS A 506 24.05 -38.40 9.83
CA LYS A 506 24.58 -39.10 10.99
C LYS A 506 24.35 -38.20 12.19
N SER A 507 23.15 -38.31 12.73
CA SER A 507 22.59 -37.34 13.66
C SER A 507 23.34 -37.23 14.98
N ILE A 508 23.08 -36.13 15.69
CA ILE A 508 23.65 -35.78 16.98
C ILE A 508 22.57 -35.92 18.04
N GLN A 509 22.87 -36.61 19.14
CA GLN A 509 21.90 -36.79 20.23
C GLN A 509 21.45 -35.44 20.80
N LYS A 510 20.14 -35.26 20.98
CA LYS A 510 19.53 -33.99 21.41
C LYS A 510 20.10 -33.40 22.70
N ASN A 511 20.48 -34.25 23.65
CA ASN A 511 21.04 -33.85 24.94
C ASN A 511 22.46 -33.26 24.85
N ARG A 512 23.11 -33.27 23.67
CA ARG A 512 24.49 -32.78 23.48
C ARG A 512 24.57 -31.28 23.27
N PHE A 513 23.47 -30.64 22.87
CA PHE A 513 23.40 -29.20 22.70
C PHE A 513 22.33 -28.59 23.62
N PRO A 514 22.55 -28.59 24.94
CA PRO A 514 21.75 -27.75 25.82
C PRO A 514 21.99 -26.29 25.47
N TYR A 515 20.97 -25.44 25.69
CA TYR A 515 21.01 -24.02 25.38
C TYR A 515 22.26 -23.32 25.95
N GLU A 516 22.60 -23.59 27.21
CA GLU A 516 23.79 -23.04 27.89
C GLU A 516 25.12 -23.35 27.16
N ARG A 517 25.22 -24.53 26.51
CA ARG A 517 26.41 -24.90 25.75
C ARG A 517 26.47 -24.18 24.41
N LEU A 518 25.33 -23.98 23.76
CA LEU A 518 25.24 -23.27 22.48
C LEU A 518 25.63 -21.81 22.67
N ASP A 519 25.00 -21.13 23.64
CA ASP A 519 25.24 -19.73 23.97
C ASP A 519 26.71 -19.46 24.33
N SER A 520 27.30 -20.34 25.16
CA SER A 520 28.72 -20.27 25.50
C SER A 520 29.64 -20.47 24.28
N LEU A 521 29.27 -21.34 23.34
CA LEU A 521 30.05 -21.65 22.16
C LEU A 521 29.98 -20.50 21.14
N GLU A 522 28.77 -19.97 20.89
CA GLU A 522 28.52 -18.79 20.07
C GLU A 522 29.35 -17.61 20.58
N THR A 523 29.15 -17.22 21.84
CA THR A 523 29.86 -16.09 22.48
C THR A 523 31.39 -16.25 22.41
N THR A 524 31.92 -17.44 22.66
CA THR A 524 33.38 -17.65 22.73
C THR A 524 34.02 -17.62 21.36
N VAL A 525 33.33 -18.11 20.33
CA VAL A 525 33.83 -18.06 18.95
C VAL A 525 33.67 -16.65 18.38
N GLU A 526 32.55 -15.96 18.64
CA GLU A 526 32.34 -14.55 18.27
C GLU A 526 33.43 -13.64 18.81
N ASN A 527 33.79 -13.77 20.10
CA ASN A 527 34.89 -12.99 20.69
C ASN A 527 36.27 -13.21 20.02
N GLN A 528 36.41 -14.24 19.18
CA GLN A 528 37.63 -14.57 18.45
C GLN A 528 37.51 -14.31 16.94
N LEU A 529 36.31 -14.02 16.44
CA LEU A 529 36.05 -13.63 15.06
C LEU A 529 35.84 -12.11 15.04
N ASP A 530 36.69 -11.40 14.30
CA ASP A 530 36.52 -9.95 14.16
C ASP A 530 35.20 -9.63 13.44
N ASP A 531 34.41 -8.72 14.02
CA ASP A 531 33.17 -8.12 13.49
C ASP A 531 32.20 -9.13 12.85
N ALA A 532 31.88 -10.21 13.56
CA ALA A 532 30.94 -11.21 13.08
C ALA A 532 30.15 -11.89 14.19
N MET A 533 28.87 -12.10 13.93
CA MET A 533 27.96 -12.93 14.71
C MET A 533 28.09 -14.40 14.27
N LEU A 534 28.10 -15.32 15.22
CA LEU A 534 28.02 -16.77 14.96
C LEU A 534 26.72 -17.30 15.53
N ARG A 535 25.89 -17.89 14.67
CA ARG A 535 24.67 -18.57 15.11
C ARG A 535 24.70 -20.06 14.84
N ILE A 536 24.44 -20.85 15.88
CA ILE A 536 24.39 -22.31 15.87
C ILE A 536 22.94 -22.75 16.05
N ILE A 537 22.37 -23.26 14.95
CA ILE A 537 20.96 -23.59 14.82
C ILE A 537 20.80 -25.12 14.83
N PRO A 538 20.41 -25.73 15.96
CA PRO A 538 20.08 -27.15 16.02
C PRO A 538 18.72 -27.42 15.37
N VAL A 539 18.65 -28.43 14.50
CA VAL A 539 17.44 -28.79 13.74
C VAL A 539 17.08 -30.24 13.99
N GLN A 540 15.86 -30.49 14.43
CA GLN A 540 15.39 -31.85 14.71
C GLN A 540 15.12 -32.63 13.42
N ILE A 541 15.54 -33.89 13.40
CA ILE A 541 15.15 -34.89 12.40
C ILE A 541 14.01 -35.78 12.94
N GLN A 542 13.50 -36.71 12.12
CA GLN A 542 12.33 -37.54 12.45
C GLN A 542 12.50 -38.34 13.74
N SER A 543 13.71 -38.81 14.05
CA SER A 543 14.01 -39.54 15.29
C SER A 543 13.94 -38.69 16.56
N GLY A 544 13.95 -37.35 16.42
CA GLY A 544 14.10 -36.40 17.52
C GLY A 544 15.55 -36.03 17.84
N ASP A 545 16.53 -36.68 17.18
CA ASP A 545 17.94 -36.26 17.19
C ASP A 545 18.15 -35.02 16.29
N LEU A 546 19.37 -34.51 16.26
CA LEU A 546 19.70 -33.21 15.67
C LEU A 546 20.66 -33.32 14.48
N THR A 547 20.43 -32.47 13.49
CA THR A 547 21.51 -31.88 12.67
C THR A 547 21.76 -30.46 13.16
N VAL A 548 22.91 -29.87 12.82
CA VAL A 548 23.29 -28.52 13.24
C VAL A 548 23.67 -27.70 12.03
N ALA A 549 23.28 -26.43 11.99
CA ALA A 549 23.82 -25.44 11.07
C ALA A 549 24.50 -24.35 11.88
N ALA A 550 25.80 -24.14 11.69
CA ALA A 550 26.53 -23.02 12.28
C ALA A 550 26.86 -22.01 11.17
N VAL A 551 26.40 -20.78 11.33
CA VAL A 551 26.43 -19.71 10.32
C VAL A 551 27.20 -18.53 10.87
N LYS A 552 28.17 -18.03 10.11
CA LYS A 552 28.81 -16.74 10.37
C LYS A 552 28.05 -15.66 9.59
N ILE A 553 27.72 -14.57 10.26
CA ILE A 553 27.03 -13.41 9.70
C ILE A 553 27.82 -12.18 10.10
N SER A 554 27.96 -11.25 9.17
CA SER A 554 28.64 -9.97 9.36
C SER A 554 27.76 -9.03 10.21
N GLU A 555 28.35 -8.36 11.20
CA GLU A 555 27.63 -7.36 12.02
C GLU A 555 27.51 -6.01 11.31
#